data_AF-A0A5J6UC71-F1
#
_entry.id   AF-A0A5J6UC71-F1
#
_cell.length_a   1.000
_cell.length_b   1.000
_cell.length_c   1.000
_cell.angle_alpha   90.00
_cell.angle_beta   90.00
_cell.angle_gamma   90.00
#
_symmetry.space_group_name_H-M   'P 1'
#
loop_
_entity.id
_entity.type
_entity.pdbx_description
1 polymer ?
#
loop_
_entity_poly.entity_id
_entity_poly.type
_entity_poly.pdbx_seq_one_letter_code
_entity_poly.pdbx_strand_id
1 'polypeptide(L)'
;MVDWNKWAGIATDVLTTTAFAVVVENWLKMDDTTAYHAIREYVTTKPTAELDRMDAVLAELAANTVNRERAARLVRFYAMLKVAETVYYDEFRGFPA
;
A
#
# COMPACT_ATOMS: atom_id res chain seq x y z
N MET A 1 32.49 -10.57 -12.45
CA MET A 1 31.46 -9.95 -13.32
C MET A 1 30.45 -9.27 -12.41
N VAL A 2 30.12 -8.01 -12.65
CA VAL A 2 29.05 -7.30 -11.92
C VAL A 2 27.73 -7.87 -12.42
N ASP A 3 26.90 -8.38 -11.50
CA ASP A 3 25.57 -8.89 -11.84
C ASP A 3 24.59 -7.73 -11.96
N TRP A 4 24.53 -7.17 -13.17
CA TRP A 4 23.67 -6.05 -13.51
C TRP A 4 22.18 -6.37 -13.36
N ASN A 5 21.77 -7.64 -13.41
CA ASN A 5 20.38 -8.05 -13.22
C ASN A 5 19.96 -7.91 -11.75
N LYS A 6 20.86 -8.27 -10.81
CA LYS A 6 20.63 -8.06 -9.38
C LYS A 6 20.48 -6.58 -9.03
N TRP A 7 21.31 -5.71 -9.60
CA TRP A 7 21.23 -4.26 -9.36
C TRP A 7 19.99 -3.61 -9.98
N ALA A 8 19.57 -4.08 -11.16
CA ALA A 8 18.32 -3.63 -11.78
C ALA A 8 17.09 -4.03 -10.93
N GLY A 9 17.08 -5.24 -10.35
CA GLY A 9 16.02 -5.68 -9.43
C GLY A 9 15.92 -4.79 -8.19
N ILE A 10 17.06 -4.56 -7.51
CA ILE A 10 17.12 -3.68 -6.33
C ILE A 10 16.67 -2.25 -6.67
N ALA A 11 17.11 -1.69 -7.80
CA ALA A 11 16.69 -0.36 -8.22
C ALA A 11 15.17 -0.28 -8.49
N THR A 12 14.60 -1.32 -9.08
CA THR A 12 13.16 -1.38 -9.40
C THR A 12 12.32 -1.55 -8.14
N ASP A 13 12.74 -2.40 -7.21
CA ASP A 13 12.08 -2.61 -5.92
C ASP A 13 12.14 -1.35 -5.04
N VAL A 14 13.28 -0.64 -5.02
CA VAL A 14 13.41 0.64 -4.31
C VAL A 14 12.53 1.72 -4.93
N LEU A 15 12.52 1.85 -6.26
CA LEU A 15 11.71 2.86 -6.94
C LEU A 15 10.20 2.60 -6.77
N THR A 16 9.77 1.35 -6.84
CA THR A 16 8.36 0.97 -6.64
C THR A 16 7.93 1.18 -5.19
N THR A 17 8.75 0.77 -4.21
CA THR A 17 8.50 1.05 -2.79
C THR A 17 8.39 2.55 -2.52
N THR A 18 9.26 3.35 -3.15
CA THR A 18 9.21 4.82 -3.05
C THR A 18 7.93 5.39 -3.65
N ALA A 19 7.45 4.87 -4.79
CA ALA A 19 6.20 5.30 -5.40
C ALA A 19 4.97 4.97 -4.52
N PHE A 20 4.90 3.77 -3.93
CA PHE A 20 3.82 3.41 -3.02
C PHE A 20 3.86 4.24 -1.73
N ALA A 21 5.05 4.49 -1.17
CA ALA A 21 5.20 5.36 -0.01
C ALA A 21 4.67 6.78 -0.30
N VAL A 22 4.91 7.33 -1.49
CA VAL A 22 4.35 8.64 -1.89
C VAL A 22 2.82 8.61 -1.94
N VAL A 23 2.22 7.54 -2.47
CA VAL A 23 0.75 7.38 -2.48
C VAL A 23 0.21 7.37 -1.05
N VAL A 24 0.82 6.58 -0.16
CA VAL A 24 0.41 6.49 1.26
C VAL A 24 0.60 7.83 1.98
N GLU A 25 1.70 8.53 1.74
CA GLU A 25 1.95 9.88 2.29
C GLU A 25 0.90 10.90 1.81
N ASN A 26 0.42 10.77 0.57
CA ASN A 26 -0.66 11.62 0.08
C ASN A 26 -1.98 11.30 0.80
N TRP A 27 -2.32 10.02 1.01
CA TRP A 27 -3.49 9.64 1.81
C TRP A 27 -3.39 10.12 3.26
N LEU A 28 -2.20 10.09 3.86
CA LEU A 28 -2.00 10.56 5.23
C LEU A 28 -2.30 12.06 5.39
N LYS A 29 -2.14 12.87 4.33
CA LYS A 29 -2.43 14.31 4.32
C LYS A 29 -3.90 14.63 4.05
N MET A 30 -4.66 13.67 3.53
CA MET A 30 -6.10 13.82 3.26
C MET A 30 -6.90 13.66 4.55
N ASP A 31 -8.12 14.19 4.59
CA ASP A 31 -9.10 13.80 5.59
C ASP A 31 -9.57 12.34 5.37
N ASP A 32 -10.24 11.76 6.37
CA ASP A 32 -10.61 10.35 6.35
C ASP A 32 -11.58 9.99 5.21
N THR A 33 -12.47 10.92 4.81
CA THR A 33 -13.44 10.68 3.74
C THR A 33 -12.74 10.69 2.39
N THR A 34 -11.90 11.69 2.14
CA THR A 34 -11.12 11.79 0.90
C THR A 34 -10.14 10.63 0.77
N ALA A 35 -9.45 10.24 1.85
CA ALA A 35 -8.56 9.08 1.85
C ALA A 35 -9.31 7.77 1.52
N TYR A 36 -10.51 7.57 2.08
CA TYR A 36 -11.34 6.41 1.76
C TYR A 36 -11.69 6.35 0.26
N HIS A 37 -12.12 7.48 -0.33
CA HIS A 37 -12.42 7.54 -1.76
C HIS A 37 -11.19 7.24 -2.62
N ALA A 38 -10.03 7.80 -2.27
CA ALA A 38 -8.78 7.57 -2.99
C ALA A 38 -8.32 6.09 -2.89
N ILE A 39 -8.46 5.46 -1.72
CA ILE A 39 -8.13 4.04 -1.54
C ILE A 39 -9.07 3.15 -2.37
N ARG A 40 -10.38 3.45 -2.35
CA ARG A 40 -11.35 2.71 -3.17
C ARG A 40 -11.04 2.85 -4.66
N GLU A 41 -10.77 4.08 -5.13
CA GLU A 41 -10.39 4.32 -6.52
C GLU A 41 -9.11 3.55 -6.88
N TYR A 42 -8.10 3.58 -6.01
CA TYR A 42 -6.87 2.81 -6.17
C TYR A 42 -7.16 1.32 -6.37
N VAL A 43 -7.98 0.70 -5.52
CA VAL A 43 -8.37 -0.71 -5.65
C VAL A 43 -9.04 -1.00 -7.00
N THR A 44 -9.93 -0.12 -7.45
CA THR A 44 -10.68 -0.35 -8.70
C THR A 44 -9.88 -0.09 -9.98
N THR A 45 -8.75 0.61 -9.89
CA THR A 45 -7.99 1.08 -11.07
C THR A 45 -6.63 0.40 -11.22
N LYS A 46 -6.13 -0.26 -10.17
CA LYS A 46 -4.80 -0.88 -10.16
C LYS A 46 -4.85 -2.39 -10.39
N PRO A 47 -3.83 -2.97 -11.02
CA PRO A 47 -3.71 -4.42 -11.16
C PRO A 47 -3.50 -5.06 -9.78
N THR A 48 -3.96 -6.30 -9.62
CA THR A 48 -3.85 -7.07 -8.36
C THR A 48 -2.42 -7.12 -7.80
N ALA A 49 -1.40 -7.25 -8.66
CA ALA A 49 0.00 -7.24 -8.24
C ALA A 49 0.45 -5.90 -7.62
N GLU A 50 -0.15 -4.76 -8.00
CA GLU A 50 0.10 -3.47 -7.34
C GLU A 50 -0.65 -3.35 -6.00
N LEU A 51 -1.82 -4.00 -5.89
CA LEU A 51 -2.56 -4.07 -4.62
C LEU A 51 -1.79 -4.88 -3.58
N ASP A 52 -1.25 -6.04 -3.98
CA ASP A 52 -0.45 -6.91 -3.10
C ASP A 52 0.82 -6.19 -2.58
N ARG A 53 1.43 -5.34 -3.42
CA ARG A 53 2.56 -4.50 -3.01
C ARG A 53 2.13 -3.38 -2.08
N MET A 54 0.99 -2.73 -2.36
CA MET A 54 0.45 -1.69 -1.49
C MET A 54 0.11 -2.24 -0.09
N ASP A 55 -0.43 -3.47 -0.01
CA ASP A 55 -0.66 -4.18 1.24
C ASP A 55 0.61 -4.32 2.07
N ALA A 56 1.68 -4.84 1.45
CA ALA A 56 2.96 -5.03 2.10
C ALA A 56 3.53 -3.69 2.61
N VAL A 57 3.45 -2.64 1.79
CA VAL A 57 3.93 -1.29 2.15
C VAL A 57 3.14 -0.71 3.32
N LEU A 58 1.81 -0.81 3.31
CA LEU A 58 0.98 -0.32 4.42
C LEU A 58 1.29 -1.07 5.73
N ALA A 59 1.42 -2.39 5.66
CA ALA A 59 1.77 -3.22 6.81
C ALA A 59 3.17 -2.87 7.36
N GLU A 60 4.17 -2.73 6.48
CA GLU A 60 5.54 -2.38 6.85
C GLU A 60 5.61 -0.97 7.47
N LEU A 61 4.96 0.02 6.87
CA LEU A 61 4.93 1.39 7.41
C LEU A 61 4.21 1.45 8.76
N ALA A 62 3.14 0.69 8.94
CA ALA A 62 2.41 0.62 10.20
C ALA A 62 3.24 -0.04 11.31
N ALA A 63 3.99 -1.10 10.98
CA ALA A 63 4.83 -1.82 11.92
C ALA A 63 6.07 -1.02 12.35
N ASN A 64 6.65 -0.24 11.45
CA ASN A 64 7.92 0.46 11.69
C ASN A 64 7.76 1.91 12.17
N THR A 65 6.55 2.47 12.17
CA THR A 65 6.37 3.85 12.65
C THR A 65 6.33 3.93 14.18
N VAL A 66 7.11 4.85 14.74
CA VAL A 66 7.13 5.12 16.20
C VAL A 66 5.99 6.04 16.65
N ASN A 67 5.32 6.71 15.73
CA ASN A 67 4.19 7.58 16.02
C ASN A 67 2.89 6.75 16.06
N ARG A 68 2.28 6.62 17.23
CA ARG A 68 1.07 5.80 17.45
C ARG A 68 -0.14 6.28 16.66
N GLU A 69 -0.34 7.59 16.52
CA GLU A 69 -1.47 8.13 15.76
C GLU A 69 -1.30 7.82 14.27
N ARG A 70 -0.07 7.97 13.77
CA ARG A 70 0.28 7.59 12.41
C ARG A 70 0.12 6.08 12.18
N ALA A 71 0.58 5.24 13.12
CA ALA A 71 0.38 3.80 13.05
C ALA A 71 -1.11 3.45 12.95
N ALA A 72 -1.94 4.04 13.81
CA ALA A 72 -3.39 3.81 13.79
C ALA A 72 -4.03 4.24 12.46
N ARG A 73 -3.59 5.36 11.88
CA ARG A 73 -4.07 5.83 10.57
C ARG A 73 -3.66 4.87 9.44
N LEU A 74 -2.43 4.38 9.45
CA LEU A 74 -1.95 3.38 8.48
C LEU A 74 -2.70 2.05 8.58
N VAL A 75 -2.95 1.56 9.80
CA VAL A 75 -3.77 0.36 10.02
C VAL A 75 -5.20 0.55 9.51
N ARG A 76 -5.78 1.75 9.67
CA ARG A 76 -7.10 2.06 9.08
C ARG A 76 -7.05 2.03 7.55
N PHE A 77 -6.04 2.62 6.92
CA PHE A 77 -5.90 2.57 5.46
C PHE A 77 -5.75 1.14 4.94
N TYR A 78 -4.97 0.32 5.65
CA TYR A 78 -4.86 -1.10 5.35
C TYR A 78 -6.21 -1.82 5.43
N ALA A 79 -6.98 -1.60 6.50
CA ALA A 79 -8.32 -2.16 6.63
C ALA A 79 -9.29 -1.66 5.53
N MET A 80 -9.23 -0.37 5.19
CA MET A 80 -10.03 0.22 4.12
C MET A 80 -9.70 -0.40 2.77
N LEU A 81 -8.41 -0.63 2.48
CA LEU A 81 -7.97 -1.30 1.26
C LEU A 81 -8.55 -2.71 1.19
N LYS A 82 -8.46 -3.51 2.27
CA LYS A 82 -9.04 -4.86 2.33
C LYS A 82 -10.55 -4.92 2.18
N VAL A 83 -11.26 -3.98 2.79
CA VAL A 83 -12.71 -3.86 2.61
C VAL A 83 -13.03 -3.51 1.16
N ALA A 84 -12.31 -2.55 0.57
CA ALA A 84 -12.51 -2.18 -0.83
C ALA A 84 -12.19 -3.33 -1.80
N GLU A 85 -11.12 -4.10 -1.56
CA GLU A 85 -10.80 -5.31 -2.33
C GLU A 85 -11.91 -6.34 -2.25
N THR A 86 -12.40 -6.62 -1.04
CA THR A 86 -13.47 -7.60 -0.81
C THR A 86 -14.75 -7.21 -1.55
N VAL A 87 -15.09 -5.91 -1.52
CA VAL A 87 -16.27 -5.40 -2.25
C VAL A 87 -16.07 -5.44 -3.76
N TYR A 88 -14.86 -5.19 -4.26
CA TYR A 88 -14.60 -5.11 -5.69
C TYR A 88 -14.45 -6.48 -6.36
N TYR A 89 -13.76 -7.41 -5.71
CA TYR A 89 -13.52 -8.76 -6.24
C TYR A 89 -14.56 -9.78 -5.77
N ASP A 90 -15.48 -9.40 -4.88
CA ASP A 90 -16.45 -10.29 -4.22
C ASP A 90 -15.77 -11.45 -3.45
N GLU A 91 -14.50 -11.27 -3.08
CA GLU A 91 -13.70 -12.25 -2.35
C GLU A 91 -12.66 -11.57 -1.46
N PHE A 92 -12.38 -12.19 -0.30
CA PHE A 92 -11.26 -11.77 0.54
C PHE A 92 -9.96 -12.43 0.04
N ARG A 93 -9.04 -11.61 -0.48
CA ARG A 93 -7.78 -12.06 -1.09
C ARG A 93 -6.68 -12.43 -0.09
N GLY A 94 -6.95 -12.34 1.22
CA GLY A 94 -5.99 -12.67 2.27
C GLY A 94 -5.16 -11.48 2.76
N PHE A 95 -4.26 -11.78 3.70
CA PHE A 95 -3.21 -10.87 4.19
C PHE A 95 -1.86 -11.30 3.62
N PRO A 96 -0.88 -10.39 3.45
CA PRO A 96 0.47 -10.76 3.07
C PRO A 96 1.08 -11.70 4.12
N ALA A 97 1.81 -12.71 3.64
CA ALA A 97 2.46 -13.75 4.44
C ALA A 97 3.82 -13.31 4.98
#